data_AF-A0A3S4G1K2-F1
#
_entry.id   AF-A0A3S4G1K2-F1
#
_cell.length_a   1.000
_cell.length_b   1.000
_cell.length_c   1.000
_cell.angle_alpha   90.00
_cell.angle_beta   90.00
_cell.angle_gamma   90.00
#
_symmetry.space_group_name_H-M   'P 1'
#
loop_
_entity.id
_entity.type
_entity.pdbx_description
1 polymer ?
#
loop_
_entity_poly.entity_id
_entity_poly.type
_entity_poly.pdbx_seq_one_letter_code
_entity_poly.pdbx_strand_id
1 'polypeptide(L)'
;MFNNVVTSRPYTIEILQQALTFADEKNPDWYLTKPSLMNMMKQAGYKTFWITNQQTMTARNTMLTVFSKQTDKQFYMNQQRTQSAREYDSNVLAPFKAVLADPAPKKFIIVHLLGTHIKYKFRYPETGQV
;
A
#
# COMPACT_ATOMS: atom_id res chain seq x y z
N MET A 1 -18.36 -2.13 11.18
CA MET A 1 -17.58 -3.38 11.25
C MET A 1 -18.22 -4.36 10.27
N PHE A 2 -17.45 -4.95 9.35
CA PHE A 2 -17.94 -6.01 8.46
C PHE A 2 -17.53 -7.35 9.05
N ASN A 3 -18.47 -8.28 9.24
CA ASN A 3 -18.22 -9.52 10.01
C ASN A 3 -17.99 -10.75 9.12
N ASN A 4 -18.07 -10.60 7.80
CA ASN A 4 -17.96 -11.71 6.86
C ASN A 4 -17.23 -11.27 5.57
N VAL A 5 -15.93 -11.06 5.69
CA VAL A 5 -15.05 -10.66 4.59
C VAL A 5 -13.85 -11.60 4.58
N VAL A 6 -13.55 -12.16 3.41
CA VAL A 6 -12.41 -13.06 3.19
C VAL A 6 -11.57 -12.56 2.02
N THR A 7 -10.27 -12.82 2.07
CA THR A 7 -9.38 -12.63 0.92
C THR A 7 -9.46 -13.84 -0.01
N SER A 8 -9.39 -13.63 -1.32
CA SER A 8 -9.35 -14.71 -2.31
C SER A 8 -7.96 -15.37 -2.40
N ARG A 9 -6.89 -14.65 -2.04
CA ARG A 9 -5.51 -15.17 -2.11
C ARG A 9 -4.70 -14.84 -0.84
N PRO A 10 -3.78 -15.73 -0.41
CA PRO A 10 -3.00 -15.54 0.80
C PRO A 10 -1.63 -14.84 0.59
N TYR A 11 -1.32 -14.42 -0.64
CA TYR A 11 -0.05 -13.77 -0.99
C TYR A 11 -0.26 -12.32 -1.41
N THR A 12 0.59 -11.42 -0.91
CA THR A 12 0.40 -9.96 -0.99
C THR A 12 0.23 -9.44 -2.41
N ILE A 13 1.10 -9.79 -3.35
CA ILE A 13 1.04 -9.21 -4.70
C ILE A 13 -0.19 -9.71 -5.44
N GLU A 14 -0.47 -11.00 -5.30
CA GLU A 14 -1.52 -11.70 -6.01
C GLU A 14 -2.91 -11.28 -5.54
N ILE A 15 -3.09 -11.01 -4.23
CA ILE A 15 -4.34 -10.40 -3.78
C ILE A 15 -4.45 -8.94 -4.22
N LEU A 16 -3.37 -8.15 -4.19
CA LEU A 16 -3.43 -6.74 -4.58
C LEU A 16 -3.75 -6.56 -6.07
N GLN A 17 -3.36 -7.49 -6.92
CA GLN A 17 -3.78 -7.52 -8.33
C GLN A 17 -5.29 -7.60 -8.47
N GLN A 18 -5.98 -8.37 -7.64
CA GLN A 18 -7.44 -8.47 -7.66
C GLN A 18 -8.10 -7.31 -6.90
N ALA A 19 -7.66 -7.04 -5.66
CA ALA A 19 -8.28 -6.05 -4.79
C ALA A 19 -8.16 -4.59 -5.28
N LEU A 20 -7.11 -4.26 -6.04
CA LEU A 20 -6.86 -2.90 -6.55
C LEU A 20 -7.16 -2.74 -8.05
N THR A 21 -7.73 -3.75 -8.69
CA THR A 21 -8.13 -3.67 -10.10
C THR A 21 -9.51 -4.30 -10.30
N PHE A 22 -9.91 -4.52 -11.54
CA PHE A 22 -11.12 -5.27 -11.86
C PHE A 22 -10.92 -6.79 -11.86
N ALA A 23 -9.68 -7.29 -11.73
CA ALA A 23 -9.41 -8.72 -11.71
C ALA A 23 -10.07 -9.43 -10.52
N ASP A 24 -10.48 -10.68 -10.75
CA ASP A 24 -11.02 -11.58 -9.74
C ASP A 24 -10.46 -13.00 -9.94
N GLU A 25 -10.97 -13.99 -9.21
CA GLU A 25 -10.52 -15.38 -9.33
C GLU A 25 -10.81 -16.02 -10.69
N LYS A 26 -11.84 -15.56 -11.40
CA LYS A 26 -12.25 -16.09 -12.71
C LYS A 26 -11.60 -15.34 -13.87
N ASN A 27 -11.26 -14.08 -13.66
CA ASN A 27 -10.71 -13.16 -14.65
C ASN A 27 -9.40 -12.54 -14.13
N PRO A 28 -8.37 -13.35 -13.83
CA PRO A 28 -7.15 -12.85 -13.19
C PRO A 28 -6.39 -11.85 -14.07
N ASP A 29 -6.43 -11.97 -15.41
CA ASP A 29 -5.65 -11.11 -16.31
C ASP A 29 -6.22 -9.69 -16.50
N TRP A 30 -7.37 -9.38 -15.88
CA TRP A 30 -7.96 -8.05 -16.00
C TRP A 30 -7.12 -6.95 -15.35
N TYR A 31 -6.15 -7.26 -14.48
CA TYR A 31 -5.20 -6.25 -13.96
C TYR A 31 -4.28 -5.69 -15.06
N LEU A 32 -4.12 -6.40 -16.19
CA LEU A 32 -3.31 -5.98 -17.33
C LEU A 32 -4.10 -5.18 -18.37
N THR A 33 -5.40 -5.44 -18.47
CA THR A 33 -6.26 -4.95 -19.58
C THR A 33 -7.31 -3.95 -19.14
N LYS A 34 -7.55 -3.79 -17.83
CA LYS A 34 -8.49 -2.82 -17.26
C LYS A 34 -7.77 -1.83 -16.33
N PRO A 35 -8.31 -0.62 -16.14
CA PRO A 35 -7.71 0.37 -15.24
C PRO A 35 -7.65 -0.13 -13.79
N SER A 36 -6.64 0.31 -13.05
CA SER A 36 -6.58 0.10 -11.60
C SER A 36 -7.46 1.09 -10.86
N LEU A 37 -7.70 0.84 -9.56
CA LEU A 37 -8.35 1.78 -8.66
C LEU A 37 -7.65 3.14 -8.66
N MET A 38 -6.31 3.16 -8.67
CA MET A 38 -5.53 4.40 -8.74
C MET A 38 -5.83 5.18 -10.02
N ASN A 39 -5.94 4.50 -11.16
CA ASN A 39 -6.31 5.13 -12.43
C ASN A 39 -7.71 5.72 -12.37
N MET A 40 -8.68 4.99 -11.81
CA MET A 40 -10.06 5.47 -11.67
C MET A 40 -10.15 6.71 -10.79
N MET A 41 -9.47 6.71 -9.63
CA MET A 41 -9.48 7.86 -8.72
C MET A 41 -8.83 9.09 -9.37
N LYS A 42 -7.74 8.90 -10.11
CA LYS A 42 -7.11 9.97 -10.89
C LYS A 42 -8.03 10.51 -11.97
N GLN A 43 -8.71 9.64 -12.73
CA GLN A 43 -9.70 10.03 -13.73
C GLN A 43 -10.87 10.82 -13.12
N ALA A 44 -11.28 10.50 -11.88
CA ALA A 44 -12.31 11.22 -11.13
C ALA A 44 -11.84 12.58 -10.55
N GLY A 45 -10.61 13.00 -10.85
CA GLY A 45 -10.05 14.30 -10.42
C GLY A 45 -9.49 14.30 -9.00
N TYR A 46 -9.15 13.15 -8.43
CA TYR A 46 -8.44 13.08 -7.14
C TYR A 46 -6.94 13.22 -7.36
N LYS A 47 -6.28 13.97 -6.46
CA LYS A 47 -4.84 13.83 -6.25
C LYS A 47 -4.59 12.57 -5.42
N THR A 48 -3.72 11.70 -5.90
CA THR A 48 -3.53 10.35 -5.36
C THR A 48 -2.18 10.22 -4.65
N PHE A 49 -2.17 9.57 -3.49
CA PHE A 49 -0.98 9.44 -2.64
C PHE A 49 -0.77 7.97 -2.23
N TRP A 50 0.48 7.53 -2.21
CA TRP A 50 0.88 6.21 -1.70
C TRP A 50 1.89 6.35 -0.57
N ILE A 51 1.49 6.01 0.65
CA ILE A 51 2.34 5.99 1.84
C ILE A 51 2.58 4.55 2.21
N THR A 52 3.84 4.11 2.33
CA THR A 52 4.15 2.71 2.61
C THR A 52 5.30 2.53 3.58
N ASN A 53 5.11 1.62 4.54
CA ASN A 53 6.16 1.11 5.41
C ASN A 53 6.61 -0.31 5.01
N GLN A 54 6.00 -0.88 3.98
CA GLN A 54 6.50 -2.09 3.32
C GLN A 54 7.79 -1.80 2.56
N GLN A 55 8.66 -2.81 2.50
CA GLN A 55 9.91 -2.75 1.75
C GLN A 55 9.64 -2.70 0.26
N THR A 56 9.57 -1.48 -0.26
CA THR A 56 9.33 -1.23 -1.67
C THR A 56 10.67 -0.80 -2.29
N MET A 57 11.47 -1.80 -2.69
CA MET A 57 12.71 -1.53 -3.39
C MET A 57 12.39 -0.98 -4.78
N THR A 58 12.44 0.34 -4.95
CA THR A 58 12.10 1.02 -6.21
C THR A 58 12.98 0.62 -7.40
N ALA A 59 14.17 0.07 -7.13
CA ALA A 59 15.06 -0.53 -8.12
C ALA A 59 14.60 -1.92 -8.61
N ARG A 60 13.62 -2.55 -7.94
CA ARG A 60 13.01 -3.81 -8.38
C ARG A 60 11.70 -3.53 -9.12
N ASN A 61 11.52 -4.17 -10.27
CA ASN A 61 10.28 -4.15 -11.06
C ASN A 61 9.23 -5.11 -10.46
N THR A 62 8.75 -4.82 -9.25
CA THR A 62 7.64 -5.57 -8.65
C THR A 62 6.30 -4.91 -8.99
N MET A 63 5.23 -5.69 -8.99
CA MET A 63 3.86 -5.18 -9.14
C MET A 63 3.50 -4.14 -8.06
N LEU A 64 4.06 -4.25 -6.86
CA LEU A 64 3.86 -3.25 -5.82
C LEU A 64 4.47 -1.89 -6.20
N THR A 65 5.67 -1.89 -6.80
CA THR A 65 6.29 -0.68 -7.36
C THR A 65 5.46 -0.11 -8.52
N VAL A 66 4.83 -0.95 -9.34
CA VAL A 66 3.93 -0.50 -10.41
C VAL A 66 2.71 0.22 -9.83
N PHE A 67 2.02 -0.39 -8.86
CA PHE A 67 0.86 0.23 -8.22
C PHE A 67 1.22 1.53 -7.47
N SER A 68 2.32 1.57 -6.74
CA SER A 68 2.71 2.79 -6.03
C SER A 68 3.03 3.93 -7.00
N LYS A 69 3.71 3.65 -8.11
CA LYS A 69 4.05 4.64 -9.16
C LYS A 69 2.84 5.14 -9.97
N GLN A 70 1.67 4.49 -9.89
CA GLN A 70 0.45 5.00 -10.51
C GLN A 70 -0.16 6.18 -9.75
N THR A 71 0.28 6.46 -8.53
CA THR A 71 -0.16 7.63 -7.74
C THR A 71 0.63 8.89 -8.10
N ASP A 72 0.13 10.07 -7.70
CA ASP A 72 0.79 11.35 -7.97
C ASP A 72 1.95 11.64 -7.01
N LYS A 73 1.92 11.12 -5.78
CA LYS A 73 3.02 11.28 -4.81
C LYS A 73 3.21 10.04 -3.94
N GLN A 74 4.46 9.62 -3.77
CA GLN A 74 4.81 8.43 -2.97
C GLN A 74 5.67 8.80 -1.76
N PHE A 75 5.50 8.05 -0.67
CA PHE A 75 6.32 8.11 0.54
C PHE A 75 6.76 6.69 0.91
N TYR A 76 8.04 6.39 0.69
CA TYR A 76 8.65 5.08 0.99
C TYR A 76 9.40 5.15 2.32
N MET A 77 8.74 4.74 3.40
CA MET A 77 9.23 4.89 4.78
C MET A 77 10.24 3.81 5.18
N ASN A 78 10.21 2.65 4.50
CA ASN A 78 11.11 1.54 4.77
C ASN A 78 11.94 1.20 3.52
N GLN A 79 13.19 1.67 3.51
CA GLN A 79 14.16 1.43 2.43
C GLN A 79 15.27 0.46 2.85
N GLN A 80 15.09 -0.23 3.98
CA GLN A 80 16.06 -1.20 4.47
C GLN A 80 16.16 -2.40 3.52
N ARG A 81 17.36 -2.98 3.40
CA ARG A 81 17.61 -4.15 2.55
C ARG A 81 17.09 -5.46 3.15
N THR A 82 16.87 -5.52 4.46
CA THR A 82 16.52 -6.76 5.17
C THR A 82 15.15 -6.66 5.81
N GLN A 83 14.31 -7.68 5.62
CA GLN A 83 12.92 -7.71 6.08
C GLN A 83 12.76 -7.82 7.62
N SER A 84 13.88 -7.88 8.34
CA SER A 84 13.95 -8.02 9.80
C SER A 84 14.34 -6.72 10.52
N ALA A 85 14.47 -5.60 9.81
CA ALA A 85 14.65 -4.30 10.43
C ALA A 85 13.42 -3.93 11.29
N ARG A 86 13.67 -3.28 12.43
CA ARG A 86 12.61 -2.71 13.28
C ARG A 86 12.15 -1.38 12.67
N GLU A 87 11.23 -1.48 11.71
CA GLU A 87 10.54 -0.34 11.10
C GLU A 87 9.07 -0.43 11.48
N TYR A 88 8.61 0.48 12.33
CA TYR A 88 7.24 0.44 12.88
C TYR A 88 6.26 1.14 11.96
N ASP A 89 5.03 0.65 11.90
CA ASP A 89 3.99 1.27 11.07
C ASP A 89 3.61 2.68 11.53
N SER A 90 4.00 3.10 12.74
CA SER A 90 3.92 4.51 13.17
C SER A 90 4.70 5.45 12.24
N ASN A 91 5.69 4.94 11.48
CA ASN A 91 6.41 5.70 10.46
C ASN A 91 5.48 6.34 9.41
N VAL A 92 4.29 5.78 9.15
CA VAL A 92 3.35 6.36 8.18
C VAL A 92 2.61 7.59 8.71
N LEU A 93 2.63 7.86 10.02
CA LEU A 93 1.82 8.92 10.63
C LEU A 93 2.30 10.32 10.22
N ALA A 94 3.61 10.55 10.20
CA ALA A 94 4.19 11.82 9.78
C ALA A 94 3.85 12.18 8.31
N PRO A 95 4.11 11.33 7.30
CA PRO A 95 3.71 11.62 5.92
C PRO A 95 2.18 11.67 5.76
N PHE A 96 1.42 10.88 6.53
CA PHE A 96 -0.05 10.95 6.49
C PHE A 96 -0.55 12.32 6.94
N LYS A 97 -0.03 12.87 8.04
CA LYS A 97 -0.34 14.23 8.50
C LYS A 97 0.02 15.28 7.45
N ALA A 98 1.16 15.13 6.78
CA ALA A 98 1.57 16.04 5.70
C ALA A 98 0.63 15.98 4.49
N VAL A 99 0.16 14.78 4.09
CA VAL A 99 -0.79 14.62 2.99
C VAL A 99 -2.18 15.17 3.36
N LEU A 100 -2.61 15.06 4.62
CA LEU A 100 -3.84 15.69 5.08
C LEU A 100 -3.79 17.21 4.92
N ALA A 101 -2.63 17.84 5.11
CA ALA A 101 -2.43 19.28 4.91
C ALA A 101 -2.25 19.69 3.43
N ASP A 102 -2.16 18.76 2.48
CA ASP A 102 -2.04 19.07 1.05
C ASP A 102 -3.28 19.85 0.56
N PRO A 103 -3.11 20.94 -0.21
CA PRO A 103 -4.21 21.82 -0.58
C PRO A 103 -5.15 21.25 -1.66
N ALA A 104 -4.88 20.06 -2.20
CA ALA A 104 -5.74 19.47 -3.22
C ALA A 104 -7.18 19.26 -2.70
N PRO A 105 -8.20 19.67 -3.47
CA PRO A 105 -9.60 19.64 -3.02
C PRO A 105 -10.16 18.21 -2.90
N LYS A 106 -9.65 17.26 -3.71
CA LYS A 106 -9.99 15.84 -3.66
C LYS A 106 -8.72 15.03 -3.50
N LYS A 107 -8.65 14.20 -2.45
CA LYS A 107 -7.46 13.41 -2.09
C LYS A 107 -7.82 11.94 -1.93
N PHE A 108 -7.07 11.06 -2.57
CA PHE A 108 -7.15 9.62 -2.37
C PHE A 108 -5.83 9.15 -1.78
N ILE A 109 -5.86 8.66 -0.54
CA ILE A 109 -4.66 8.40 0.25
C ILE A 109 -4.60 6.91 0.56
N ILE A 110 -3.63 6.21 -0.03
CA ILE A 110 -3.36 4.80 0.26
C ILE A 110 -2.28 4.74 1.33
N VAL A 111 -2.54 3.98 2.40
CA VAL A 111 -1.58 3.70 3.46
C VAL A 111 -1.34 2.19 3.51
N HIS A 112 -0.14 1.76 3.11
CA HIS A 112 0.24 0.36 3.01
C HIS A 112 1.19 -0.04 4.15
N LEU A 113 0.66 -0.83 5.07
CA LEU A 113 1.31 -1.21 6.32
C LEU A 113 2.12 -2.51 6.19
N LEU A 114 3.13 -2.71 7.05
CA LEU A 114 3.67 -4.04 7.31
C LEU A 114 2.65 -4.91 8.03
N GLY A 115 1.86 -4.31 8.91
CA GLY A 115 0.88 -5.00 9.75
C GLY A 115 1.55 -6.09 10.58
N THR A 116 0.93 -7.26 10.60
CA THR A 116 1.40 -8.43 11.35
C THR A 116 2.28 -9.37 10.52
N HIS A 117 3.01 -8.85 9.52
CA HIS A 117 3.91 -9.68 8.71
C HIS A 117 4.95 -10.44 9.57
N ILE A 118 5.33 -11.65 9.13
CA ILE A 118 6.13 -12.64 9.86
C ILE A 118 7.41 -12.10 10.52
N LYS A 119 7.83 -12.81 11.57
CA LYS A 119 8.66 -12.32 12.69
C LYS A 119 7.93 -11.21 13.47
N TYR A 120 6.80 -11.57 14.07
CA TYR A 120 5.87 -10.68 14.76
C TYR A 120 6.55 -9.79 15.82
N LYS A 121 7.58 -10.29 16.52
CA LYS A 121 8.37 -9.53 17.52
C LYS A 121 9.04 -8.24 17.00
N PHE A 122 9.14 -8.07 15.68
CA PHE A 122 9.69 -6.89 15.04
C PHE A 122 8.62 -5.90 14.58
N ARG A 123 7.33 -6.18 14.83
CA ARG A 123 6.21 -5.30 14.46
C ARG A 123 5.81 -4.33 15.57
N TYR A 124 6.33 -4.55 16.78
CA TYR A 124 6.08 -3.69 17.93
C TYR A 124 7.38 -3.46 18.75
N PRO A 125 7.46 -2.36 19.52
CA PRO A 125 8.54 -2.06 20.45
C PRO A 125 8.65 -3.11 21.56
N GLU A 126 9.87 -3.45 21.98
CA GLU A 126 10.08 -4.45 23.04
C GLU A 126 9.47 -4.01 24.39
N THR A 127 9.41 -2.70 24.63
CA THR A 127 8.96 -2.09 25.88
C THR A 127 7.55 -1.48 25.80
N GLY A 128 6.82 -1.70 24.70
CA GLY A 128 5.46 -1.16 24.52
C GLY A 128 5.35 0.36 24.33
N GLN A 129 6.48 1.09 24.27
CA GLN A 129 6.49 2.52 23.98
C GLN A 129 6.40 2.78 22.47
N VAL A 130 5.27 3.33 22.03
CA VAL A 130 5.01 3.78 20.66
C VAL A 130 5.41 5.24 20.49
#